data_AF-A0A6P0NYI3-F1
#
_entry.id   AF-A0A6P0NYI3-F1
#
_cell.length_a   1.000
_cell.length_b   1.000
_cell.length_c   1.000
_cell.angle_alpha   90.00
_cell.angle_beta   90.00
_cell.angle_gamma   90.00
#
_symmetry.space_group_name_H-M   'P 1'
#
loop_
_entity.id
_entity.type
_entity.pdbx_description
1 polymer ?
#
loop_
_entity_poly.entity_id
_entity_poly.type
_entity_poly.pdbx_seq_one_letter_code
_entity_poly.pdbx_strand_id
1 'polypeptide(L)' 'MKILQDECLPKKLKIEIINHQVITVPEQGWAGIKNGELLKLASSSFDAFITIDQNLTSQQNL' A
#
# COMPACT_ATOMS: atom_id res chain seq x y z
N MET A 1 10.94 -9.03 -1.19
CA MET A 1 9.72 -8.50 -1.85
C MET A 1 9.60 -7.02 -1.57
N LYS A 2 9.02 -6.26 -2.50
CA LYS A 2 8.62 -4.87 -2.34
C LYS A 2 7.18 -4.82 -1.84
N ILE A 3 6.99 -4.17 -0.70
CA ILE A 3 5.69 -4.06 -0.05
C ILE A 3 5.32 -2.59 0.01
N LEU A 4 4.13 -2.26 -0.49
CA LEU A 4 3.54 -0.95 -0.33
C LEU A 4 2.68 -0.94 0.94
N GLN A 5 2.97 -0.01 1.85
CA GLN A 5 2.21 0.20 3.07
C GLN A 5 1.31 1.42 2.92
N ASP A 6 0.02 1.23 3.16
CA ASP A 6 -0.97 2.31 3.10
C ASP A 6 -0.74 3.44 4.11
N GLU A 7 -1.24 4.63 3.81
CA GLU A 7 -1.15 5.80 4.69
C GLU A 7 -2.03 5.69 5.95
N CYS A 8 -3.06 4.83 5.94
CA CYS A 8 -3.85 4.51 7.13
C CYS A 8 -3.08 3.71 8.18
N LEU A 9 -1.92 3.13 7.82
CA LEU A 9 -1.10 2.34 8.73
C LEU A 9 -0.02 3.18 9.41
N PRO A 10 0.31 2.89 10.68
CA PRO A 10 1.39 3.59 11.35
C PRO A 10 2.73 3.37 10.63
N LYS A 11 3.45 4.45 10.34
CA LYS A 11 4.77 4.40 9.64
C LYS A 11 5.79 3.47 10.31
N LYS A 12 5.64 3.20 11.61
CA LYS A 12 6.50 2.28 12.37
C LYS A 12 6.33 0.81 11.96
N LEU A 13 5.19 0.42 11.39
CA LEU A 13 4.93 -0.96 10.95
C LEU A 13 5.97 -1.45 9.94
N LYS A 14 6.47 -0.55 9.08
CA LYS A 14 7.53 -0.86 8.12
C LYS A 14 8.82 -1.38 8.75
N ILE A 15 9.08 -1.03 10.03
CA ILE A 15 10.28 -1.44 10.79
C ILE A 15 10.13 -2.88 11.29
N GLU A 16 8.90 -3.31 11.58
CA GLU A 16 8.59 -4.66 12.07
C GLU A 16 8.68 -5.71 10.95
N ILE A 17 8.55 -5.29 9.68
CA ILE A 17 8.65 -6.18 8.52
C ILE A 17 10.12 -6.25 8.09
N ILE A 18 10.86 -7.12 8.76
CA ILE A 18 12.26 -7.41 8.44
C ILE A 18 12.41 -8.19 7.12
N ASN A 19 13.56 -8.07 6.46
CA ASN A 19 13.91 -8.73 5.19
C ASN A 19 13.07 -8.34 3.96
N HIS A 20 12.20 -7.33 4.06
CA HIS A 20 11.41 -6.84 2.94
C HIS A 20 11.60 -5.34 2.75
N GLN A 21 11.50 -4.88 1.50
CA GLN A 21 11.54 -3.46 1.21
C GLN A 21 10.13 -2.90 1.35
N VAL A 22 9.84 -2.30 2.51
CA VAL A 22 8.56 -1.67 2.77
C VAL A 22 8.64 -0.17 2.48
N ILE A 23 7.77 0.31 1.59
CA ILE A 23 7.66 1.71 1.21
C ILE A 23 6.25 2.16 1.52
N THR A 24 6.08 3.31 2.18
CA THR A 24 4.74 3.85 2.44
C THR A 24 4.19 4.62 1.24
N VAL A 25 2.87 4.66 1.07
CA VAL A 25 2.17 5.49 0.06
C VAL A 25 2.70 6.93 0.01
N PRO A 26 2.83 7.67 1.15
CA PRO A 26 3.40 9.02 1.13
C PRO A 26 4.89 9.05 0.74
N GLU A 27 5.68 8.01 1.04
CA GLU A 27 7.09 7.93 0.59
C GLU A 27 7.22 7.72 -0.93
N GLN A 28 6.20 7.15 -1.58
CA GLN A 28 6.10 7.12 -3.05
C GLN A 28 5.55 8.41 -3.67
N GLY A 29 5.13 9.37 -2.85
CA GLY A 29 4.42 10.55 -3.35
C GLY A 29 3.01 10.23 -3.86
N TRP A 30 2.43 9.13 -3.40
CA TRP A 30 1.09 8.66 -3.80
C TRP A 30 0.00 9.08 -2.80
N ALA A 31 0.32 9.96 -1.86
CA ALA A 31 -0.64 10.48 -0.89
C ALA A 31 -1.84 11.14 -1.59
N GLY A 32 -3.06 10.74 -1.23
CA GLY A 32 -4.29 11.26 -1.81
C GLY A 32 -4.68 10.69 -3.18
N ILE A 33 -3.94 9.70 -3.71
CA ILE A 33 -4.40 8.93 -4.88
C ILE A 33 -5.61 8.08 -4.49
N LYS A 34 -6.63 8.03 -5.35
CA LYS A 34 -7.81 7.19 -5.10
C LYS A 34 -7.44 5.71 -5.04
N ASN A 35 -8.02 4.97 -4.10
CA ASN A 35 -7.79 3.53 -3.87
C ASN A 35 -7.71 2.68 -5.16
N GLY A 36 -8.60 2.90 -6.13
CA GLY A 36 -8.61 2.14 -7.38
C GLY A 36 -7.40 2.41 -8.28
N GLU A 37 -6.87 3.63 -8.31
CA GLU A 37 -5.64 3.95 -9.02
C GLU A 37 -4.41 3.52 -8.23
N LEU A 38 -4.45 3.69 -6.91
CA LEU A 38 -3.40 3.24 -6.00
C LEU A 38 -3.13 1.73 -6.16
N LEU A 39 -4.20 0.93 -6.24
CA LEU A 39 -4.11 -0.51 -6.50
C LEU A 39 -3.42 -0.82 -7.83
N LYS A 40 -3.77 -0.13 -8.92
CA LYS A 40 -3.15 -0.33 -10.23
C LYS A 40 -1.65 -0.02 -10.21
N LEU A 41 -1.29 1.07 -9.55
CA LEU A 41 0.11 1.48 -9.37
C LEU A 41 0.87 0.46 -8.50
N ALA A 42 0.24 0.01 -7.41
CA ALA A 42 0.78 -1.01 -6.51
C ALA A 42 1.03 -2.33 -7.26
N SER A 43 0.03 -2.86 -7.98
CA SER A 43 0.13 -4.11 -8.75
C SER A 43 1.22 -4.08 -9.83
N SER A 44 1.61 -2.90 -10.31
CA SER A 44 2.66 -2.77 -11.34
C SER A 44 4.08 -2.71 -10.76
N SER A 45 4.25 -2.27 -9.51
CA SER A 45 5.56 -1.92 -8.94
C SER A 45 5.89 -2.62 -7.61
N PHE A 46 4.92 -3.32 -7.01
CA PHE A 46 5.02 -3.93 -5.70
C PHE A 46 4.47 -5.36 -5.71
N ASP A 47 5.10 -6.24 -4.93
CA ASP A 47 4.69 -7.63 -4.77
C ASP A 47 3.48 -7.77 -3.83
N ALA A 48 3.33 -6.85 -2.88
CA ALA A 48 2.23 -6.85 -1.92
C ALA A 48 1.82 -5.43 -1.53
N PHE A 49 0.54 -5.26 -1.23
CA PHE A 49 -0.03 -4.03 -0.66
C PHE A 49 -0.68 -4.35 0.68
N ILE A 50 -0.29 -3.62 1.74
CA ILE A 50 -0.83 -3.78 3.08
C ILE A 50 -1.66 -2.54 3.41
N THR A 51 -2.93 -2.76 3.73
CA THR A 51 -3.88 -1.72 4.12
C THR A 51 -4.85 -2.26 5.17
N ILE A 52 -5.46 -1.35 5.93
CA ILE A 52 -6.60 -1.63 6.83
C ILE A 52 -7.90 -1.01 6.32
N ASP A 53 -7.86 -0.33 5.17
CA ASP A 53 -9.05 0.23 4.55
C ASP A 53 -9.92 -0.90 3.97
N GLN A 54 -11.12 -1.07 4.53
CA GLN A 54 -12.06 -2.10 4.09
C GLN A 54 -12.81 -1.70 2.80
N ASN A 55 -12.82 -0.41 2.46
CA ASN A 55 -13.47 0.09 1.24
C ASN A 55 -12.71 -0.40 -0.02
N LEU A 56 -11.41 -0.64 0.11
CA LEU A 56 -10.56 -1.23 -0.92
C LEU A 56 -11.08 -2.58 -1.41
N THR A 57 -11.55 -3.44 -0.50
CA THR A 57 -12.15 -4.75 -0.83
C THR A 57 -13.44 -4.59 -1.62
N SER A 58 -14.26 -3.58 -1.27
CA SER A 58 -15.51 -3.29 -1.98
C SER A 58 -15.26 -2.75 -3.39
N GLN A 59 -14.19 -1.98 -3.59
CA GLN A 59 -13.81 -1.45 -4.92
C GLN A 59 -13.15 -2.48 -5.84
N GLN A 60 -12.73 -3.64 -5.32
CA GLN A 60 -12.23 -4.77 -6.10
C GLN A 60 -13.33 -5.75 -6.55
N ASN A 61 -14.61 -5.45 -6.30
CA ASN A 61 -15.69 -6.25 -6.88
C ASN A 61 -15.63 -6.17 -8.40
N LEU A 62 -15.11 -7.25 -8.96
CA LEU A 62 -15.18 -7.66 -10.36
C LEU A 62 -16.64 -7.74 -10.83
#